data_AF-A0A2T7TZF1-F1
#
_entry.id   AF-A0A2T7TZF1-F1
#
_cell.length_a   1.000
_cell.length_b   1.000
_cell.length_c   1.000
_cell.angle_alpha   90.00
_cell.angle_beta   90.00
_cell.angle_gamma   90.00
#
_symmetry.space_group_name_H-M   'P 1'
#
loop_
_entity.id
_entity.type
_entity.pdbx_description
1 polymer ?
#
loop_
_entity_poly.entity_id
_entity_poly.type
_entity_poly.pdbx_seq_one_letter_code
_entity_poly.pdbx_strand_id
1 'polypeptide(L)'
;MLAKKKTQNRYGQRVTRVDAPTLEEAIAAAQGLTDDIEGQIEIASQLIGMPEDEVRPVALKLSARPARPERPPIADRVLDRGEGAKVIVVERRRPRIVAR
;
A
#
# COMPACT_ATOMS: atom_id res chain seq x y z
N MET A 1 6.71 16.07 40.62
CA MET A 1 7.56 14.97 40.12
C MET A 1 6.80 14.27 38.99
N LEU A 2 7.26 14.39 37.75
CA LEU A 2 6.55 13.86 36.57
C LEU A 2 6.99 12.41 36.33
N ALA A 3 6.08 11.46 36.49
CA ALA A 3 6.35 10.03 36.32
C ALA A 3 6.75 9.73 34.86
N LYS A 4 7.97 9.23 34.67
CA LYS A 4 8.50 8.82 33.37
C LYS A 4 7.81 7.52 32.94
N LYS A 5 6.95 7.58 31.92
CA LYS A 5 6.23 6.41 31.39
C LYS A 5 7.22 5.45 30.73
N LYS A 6 7.36 4.25 31.28
CA LYS A 6 8.26 3.20 30.77
C LYS A 6 7.71 2.68 29.44
N THR A 7 8.46 2.84 28.35
CA THR A 7 8.09 2.31 27.04
C THR A 7 8.13 0.78 27.08
N GLN A 8 7.05 0.14 26.64
CA GLN A 8 6.97 -1.33 26.59
C GLN A 8 8.02 -1.85 25.60
N ASN A 9 8.89 -2.73 26.07
CA ASN A 9 9.95 -3.33 25.26
C ASN A 9 9.31 -4.25 24.20
N ARG A 10 9.40 -3.88 22.91
CA ARG A 10 8.87 -4.64 21.76
C ARG A 10 9.78 -5.80 21.32
N TYR A 11 10.45 -6.46 22.25
CA TYR A 11 11.29 -7.62 21.89
C TYR A 11 10.39 -8.81 21.53
N GLY A 12 10.41 -9.22 20.26
CA GLY A 12 9.67 -10.39 19.75
C GLY A 12 8.43 -10.09 18.90
N GLN A 13 7.98 -8.83 18.78
CA GLN A 13 6.93 -8.46 17.83
C GLN A 13 7.55 -8.12 16.46
N ARG A 14 6.94 -8.59 15.36
CA ARG A 14 7.31 -8.11 14.01
C ARG A 14 6.99 -6.62 13.94
N VAL A 15 8.02 -5.79 13.93
CA VAL A 15 7.90 -4.35 13.72
C VAL A 15 8.26 -4.07 12.27
N THR A 16 7.30 -3.60 11.49
CA THR A 16 7.57 -3.07 10.15
C THR A 16 8.27 -1.71 10.31
N ARG A 17 9.44 -1.56 9.69
CA ARG A 17 10.08 -0.24 9.59
C ARG A 17 9.22 0.63 8.68
N VAL A 18 8.94 1.84 9.14
CA VAL A 18 8.19 2.84 8.38
C VAL A 18 9.17 3.95 8.09
N ASP A 19 9.70 3.94 6.87
CA ASP A 19 10.52 5.03 6.35
C ASP A 19 9.61 5.91 5.47
N ALA A 20 9.91 7.21 5.40
CA ALA A 20 9.16 8.12 4.54
C ALA A 20 9.32 7.70 3.06
N PRO A 21 8.28 7.88 2.23
CA PRO A 21 8.38 7.56 0.81
C PRO A 21 9.41 8.45 0.12
N THR A 22 10.04 7.92 -0.92
CA THR A 22 10.91 8.73 -1.77
C THR A 22 10.10 9.68 -2.65
N LEU A 23 10.74 10.74 -3.17
CA LEU A 23 10.09 11.72 -4.04
C LEU A 23 9.45 11.08 -5.29
N GLU A 24 10.14 10.12 -5.91
CA GLU A 24 9.62 9.43 -7.10
C GLU A 24 8.39 8.56 -6.76
N GLU A 25 8.39 7.91 -5.59
CA GLU A 25 7.25 7.11 -5.12
C GLU A 25 6.04 7.99 -4.78
N ALA A 26 6.28 9.16 -4.18
CA ALA A 26 5.22 10.13 -3.88
C ALA A 26 4.58 10.67 -5.17
N ILE A 27 5.39 10.99 -6.19
CA ILE A 27 4.89 11.42 -7.51
C ILE A 27 4.09 10.30 -8.19
N ALA A 28 4.60 9.05 -8.15
CA ALA A 28 3.88 7.91 -8.70
C ALA A 28 2.53 7.67 -8.00
N ALA A 29 2.47 7.85 -6.67
CA ALA A 29 1.23 7.78 -5.92
C ALA A 29 0.25 8.91 -6.30
N ALA A 30 0.75 10.14 -6.46
CA ALA A 30 -0.06 11.28 -6.86
C ALA A 30 -0.64 11.12 -8.29
N GLN A 31 0.12 10.54 -9.22
CA GLN A 31 -0.35 10.18 -10.57
C GLN A 31 -1.51 9.18 -10.54
N GLY A 32 -1.55 8.29 -9.55
CA GLY A 32 -2.68 7.37 -9.35
C GLY A 32 -3.94 8.03 -8.77
N LEU A 33 -3.84 9.29 -8.30
CA LEU A 33 -4.95 10.04 -7.70
C LEU A 33 -5.49 11.13 -8.63
N THR A 34 -4.65 11.73 -9.48
CA THR A 34 -5.04 12.81 -10.40
C THR A 34 -4.18 12.85 -11.66
N ASP A 35 -4.79 13.24 -12.78
CA ASP A 35 -4.13 13.43 -14.08
C ASP A 35 -3.56 14.84 -14.27
N ASP A 36 -3.97 15.81 -13.44
CA ASP A 36 -3.47 17.19 -13.50
C ASP A 36 -2.07 17.31 -12.87
N ILE A 37 -1.15 17.96 -13.56
CA ILE A 37 0.26 18.07 -13.16
C ILE A 37 0.41 18.96 -11.92
N GLU A 38 -0.32 20.07 -11.83
CA GLU A 38 -0.24 20.94 -10.65
C GLU A 38 -0.83 20.24 -9.43
N GLY A 39 -1.96 19.54 -9.58
CA GLY A 39 -2.50 18.67 -8.53
C GLY A 39 -1.56 17.53 -8.11
N GLN A 40 -0.83 16.92 -9.05
CA GLN A 40 0.18 15.90 -8.72
C GLN A 40 1.31 16.47 -7.86
N ILE A 41 1.76 17.70 -8.17
CA ILE A 41 2.82 18.39 -7.42
C ILE A 41 2.36 18.70 -6.00
N GLU A 42 1.14 19.23 -5.83
CA GLU A 42 0.56 19.53 -4.52
C GLU A 42 0.45 18.26 -3.65
N ILE A 43 -0.08 17.16 -4.20
CA ILE A 43 -0.23 15.92 -3.44
C ILE A 43 1.14 15.34 -3.08
N ALA A 44 2.08 15.30 -4.02
CA ALA A 44 3.42 14.78 -3.77
C ALA A 44 4.17 15.61 -2.71
N SER A 45 4.03 16.94 -2.72
CA SER A 45 4.61 17.84 -1.73
C SER A 45 4.07 17.54 -0.31
N GLN A 46 2.76 17.31 -0.20
CA GLN A 46 2.10 16.95 1.06
C GLN A 46 2.52 15.57 1.58
N LEU A 47 2.75 14.59 0.69
CA LEU A 47 3.15 13.23 1.08
C LEU A 47 4.55 13.17 1.73
N ILE A 48 5.48 14.03 1.29
CA ILE A 48 6.88 14.01 1.74
C ILE A 48 7.27 15.22 2.61
N GLY A 49 6.42 16.26 2.66
CA GLY A 49 6.68 17.49 3.41
C GLY A 49 7.77 18.38 2.79
N MET A 50 7.93 18.35 1.47
CA MET A 50 8.87 19.21 0.72
C MET A 50 8.12 20.35 0.02
N PRO A 51 8.76 21.48 -0.28
CA PRO A 51 8.12 22.57 -1.03
C PRO A 51 7.84 22.16 -2.48
N GLU A 52 6.76 22.69 -3.06
CA GLU A 52 6.34 22.39 -4.43
C GLU A 52 7.42 22.71 -5.48
N ASP A 53 8.21 23.77 -5.25
CA ASP A 53 9.30 24.18 -6.15
C ASP A 53 10.37 23.11 -6.31
N GLU A 54 10.62 22.30 -5.28
CA GLU A 54 11.58 21.19 -5.33
C GLU A 54 11.00 19.94 -5.99
N VAL A 55 9.68 19.74 -5.88
CA VAL A 55 8.94 18.60 -6.45
C VAL A 55 8.69 18.79 -7.96
N ARG A 56 8.32 20.02 -8.36
CA ARG A 56 7.96 20.42 -9.73
C ARG A 56 8.92 19.92 -10.82
N PRO A 57 10.24 20.13 -10.76
CA PRO A 57 11.15 19.68 -11.81
C PRO A 57 11.18 18.15 -11.96
N VAL A 58 10.99 17.41 -10.86
CA VAL A 58 10.99 15.95 -10.86
C VAL A 58 9.66 15.41 -11.38
N ALA A 59 8.54 16.02 -10.98
CA ALA A 59 7.21 15.68 -11.47
C ALA A 59 7.09 15.86 -12.99
N LEU A 60 7.54 17.00 -13.53
CA LEU A 60 7.55 17.26 -14.98
C LEU A 60 8.44 16.28 -15.76
N LYS A 61 9.56 15.86 -15.17
CA LYS A 61 10.45 14.87 -15.78
C LYS A 61 9.83 13.47 -15.82
N LEU A 62 9.07 13.11 -14.78
CA LEU A 62 8.41 11.80 -14.68
C LEU A 62 7.13 11.73 -15.52
N SER A 63 6.37 12.82 -15.64
CA SER A 63 5.16 12.87 -16.49
C SER A 63 5.50 12.76 -17.98
N ALA A 64 6.67 13.24 -18.41
CA ALA A 64 7.14 13.09 -19.79
C ALA A 64 7.54 11.64 -20.15
N ARG A 65 7.71 10.74 -19.17
CA ARG A 65 7.99 9.33 -19.45
C ARG A 65 6.70 8.62 -19.83
N PRO A 66 6.70 7.78 -20.88
CA PRO A 66 5.51 7.00 -21.22
C PRO A 66 5.12 6.14 -20.03
N ALA A 67 3.83 6.15 -19.69
CA ALA A 67 3.27 5.31 -18.63
C ALA A 67 3.73 3.87 -18.85
N ARG A 68 4.41 3.30 -17.84
CA ARG A 68 4.82 1.89 -17.92
C ARG A 68 3.53 1.08 -18.04
N PRO A 69 3.40 0.17 -19.02
CA PRO A 69 2.18 -0.62 -19.16
C PRO A 69 1.89 -1.29 -17.82
N GLU A 70 0.67 -1.09 -17.32
CA GLU A 70 0.25 -1.64 -16.04
C GLU A 70 0.54 -3.14 -16.05
N ARG A 71 1.31 -3.59 -15.06
CA ARG A 71 1.47 -5.04 -14.87
C ARG A 71 0.07 -5.55 -14.54
N PRO A 72 -0.48 -6.52 -15.30
CA PRO A 72 -1.81 -7.04 -15.01
C PRO A 72 -1.85 -7.47 -13.54
N PRO A 73 -2.96 -7.20 -12.84
CA PRO A 73 -3.10 -7.53 -11.43
C PRO A 73 -2.75 -9.01 -11.22
N ILE A 74 -2.03 -9.29 -10.13
CA ILE A 74 -1.48 -10.62 -9.79
C ILE A 74 -2.57 -11.71 -9.69
N ALA A 75 -3.85 -11.33 -9.72
CA ALA A 75 -5.00 -12.23 -9.78
C ALA A 75 -4.87 -13.32 -10.85
N ASP A 76 -4.31 -13.02 -12.02
CA ASP A 76 -4.19 -14.02 -13.10
C ASP A 76 -3.06 -15.04 -12.88
N ARG A 77 -2.05 -14.74 -12.06
CA ARG A 77 -0.94 -15.68 -11.82
C ARG A 77 -1.32 -16.83 -10.89
N VAL A 78 -2.42 -16.70 -10.16
CA VAL A 78 -2.95 -17.79 -9.33
C VAL A 78 -3.74 -18.79 -10.17
N LEU A 79 -4.28 -18.36 -11.32
CA LEU A 79 -5.06 -19.21 -12.23
C LEU A 79 -4.20 -19.98 -13.24
N ASP A 80 -3.01 -19.49 -13.57
CA ASP A 80 -2.10 -20.12 -14.55
C ASP A 80 -1.28 -21.30 -13.98
N ARG A 81 -1.29 -21.51 -12.66
CA ARG A 81 -0.69 -22.72 -12.07
C ARG A 81 -1.67 -23.89 -12.16
N GLY A 82 -2.01 -24.34 -13.38
CA GLY A 82 -2.47 -25.69 -13.79
C GLY A 82 -3.42 -26.55 -12.94
N GLU A 83 -3.85 -26.10 -11.77
CA GLU A 83 -4.77 -26.73 -10.85
C GLU A 83 -5.98 -25.80 -10.82
N GLY A 84 -7.00 -26.12 -11.62
CA GLY A 84 -8.27 -25.42 -11.62
C GLY A 84 -8.84 -25.25 -10.20
N ALA A 85 -9.76 -24.30 -10.06
CA ALA A 85 -10.37 -23.93 -8.78
C ALA A 85 -10.73 -25.16 -7.92
N LYS A 86 -10.02 -25.34 -6.80
CA LYS A 86 -10.27 -26.44 -5.86
C LYS A 86 -11.57 -26.16 -5.12
N VAL A 87 -12.65 -26.84 -5.50
CA VAL A 87 -13.93 -26.77 -4.78
C VAL A 87 -13.85 -27.67 -3.55
N ILE A 88 -13.97 -27.07 -2.36
CA ILE A 88 -14.00 -27.79 -1.08
C ILE A 88 -15.43 -27.76 -0.54
N VAL A 89 -16.07 -28.93 -0.46
CA VAL A 89 -17.37 -29.10 0.19
C VAL A 89 -17.16 -29.57 1.61
N VAL A 90 -17.69 -28.83 2.59
CA VAL A 90 -17.63 -29.20 4.01
C VAL A 90 -19.05 -29.41 4.54
N GLU A 91 -19.34 -30.60 5.03
CA GLU A 91 -20.57 -30.87 5.78
C GLU A 91 -20.41 -30.40 7.23
N ARG A 92 -21.27 -29.49 7.68
CA ARG A 92 -21.29 -29.02 9.07
C ARG A 92 -22.09 -29.99 9.96
N ARG A 93 -21.39 -30.70 10.84
CA ARG A 93 -22.02 -31.52 11.90
C ARG A 93 -22.73 -30.62 12.90
N ARG A 94 -24.05 -30.80 13.07
CA ARG A 94 -24.83 -30.04 14.06
C ARG A 94 -24.47 -30.47 15.49
N PRO A 95 -24.36 -29.53 16.45
CA PRO A 95 -24.14 -29.86 17.85
C PRO A 95 -25.35 -30.64 18.41
N ARG A 96 -25.10 -31.63 19.25
CA ARG A 96 -26.17 -32.35 19.97
C ARG A 96 -26.77 -31.40 21.01
N ILE A 97 -28.04 -31.06 20.85
CA ILE A 97 -28.81 -30.35 21.87
C ILE A 97 -29.21 -31.40 22.91
N VAL A 98 -28.67 -31.28 24.13
CA VAL A 98 -29.16 -32.06 25.27
C VAL A 98 -30.34 -31.29 25.85
N ALA A 99 -31.55 -31.81 25.68
CA ALA A 99 -32.74 -31.26 26.33
C ALA A 99 -32.65 -31.50 27.85
N ARG A 100 -33.01 -30.48 28.62
CA ARG A 100 -32.98 -30.46 30.09
C ARG A 100 -34.18 -31.18 30.68
#